data_AF-A0A7K4C005-F1
#
_entry.id   AF-A0A7K4C005-F1
#
_cell.length_a   1.000
_cell.length_b   1.000
_cell.length_c   1.000
_cell.angle_alpha   90.00
_cell.angle_beta   90.00
_cell.angle_gamma   90.00
#
_symmetry.space_group_name_H-M   'P 1'
#
loop_
_entity.id
_entity.type
_entity.pdbx_description
1 polymer ?
#
loop_
_entity_poly.entity_id
_entity_poly.type
_entity_poly.pdbx_seq_one_letter_code
_entity_poly.pdbx_strand_id
1 'polypeptide(L)'
;ILLTFAPVFELRWSIPIGLFSGNIEVPIIGVMQGFALPVEIVFITCVFANAMLGLIAYFFFEKIIQFFLTIKIVEKLYNHIIIRGQKQSKELIEKYGFWGLAIFIAIPLPGSGTWTGAAIGNFLGIGYKRFFLANLVGVTIAGAIVTAITLGLFTFI
;
A
#
# COMPACT_ATOMS: atom_id res chain seq x y z
N ILE A 1 -0.21 12.39 -8.86
CA ILE A 1 -1.48 12.27 -8.11
C ILE A 1 -2.39 11.20 -8.73
N LEU A 2 -2.84 11.33 -9.99
CA LEU A 2 -3.73 10.33 -10.62
C LEU A 2 -3.14 8.92 -10.72
N LEU A 3 -1.85 8.80 -11.02
CA LEU A 3 -1.14 7.51 -11.09
C LEU A 3 -1.16 6.77 -9.76
N THR A 4 -1.02 7.51 -8.65
CA THR A 4 -0.98 6.99 -7.29
C THR A 4 -2.23 6.20 -6.92
N PHE A 5 -3.37 6.46 -7.57
CA PHE A 5 -4.62 5.74 -7.34
C PHE A 5 -4.67 4.38 -8.03
N ALA A 6 -3.85 4.15 -9.06
CA ALA A 6 -3.82 2.87 -9.74
C ALA A 6 -3.05 1.83 -8.88
N PRO A 7 -3.61 0.63 -8.63
CA PRO A 7 -3.00 -0.38 -7.76
C PRO A 7 -1.58 -0.80 -8.16
N VAL A 8 -1.25 -0.63 -9.45
CA VAL A 8 0.06 -0.96 -10.01
C VAL A 8 1.05 0.21 -9.91
N PHE A 9 0.55 1.46 -9.89
CA PHE A 9 1.34 2.69 -9.95
C PHE A 9 1.27 3.47 -8.64
N GLU A 10 1.50 2.79 -7.53
CA GLU A 10 1.55 3.42 -6.21
C GLU A 10 2.74 4.40 -6.06
N LEU A 11 3.07 4.76 -4.82
CA LEU A 11 4.13 5.68 -4.41
C LEU A 11 5.49 5.51 -5.13
N ARG A 12 5.80 4.31 -5.64
CA ARG A 12 7.08 3.94 -6.27
C ARG A 12 7.32 4.57 -7.63
N TRP A 13 6.27 4.78 -8.41
CA TRP A 13 6.36 5.48 -9.70
C TRP A 13 6.06 6.97 -9.54
N SER A 14 5.24 7.32 -8.56
CA SER A 14 4.85 8.71 -8.29
C SER A 14 6.03 9.59 -7.87
N ILE A 15 6.99 9.05 -7.10
CA ILE A 15 8.18 9.80 -6.63
C ILE A 15 9.18 10.06 -7.78
N PRO A 16 9.68 9.05 -8.53
CA PRO A 16 10.58 9.28 -9.66
C PRO A 16 10.01 10.25 -10.69
N ILE A 17 8.72 10.12 -11.02
CA ILE A 17 8.04 11.00 -11.98
C ILE A 17 7.91 12.43 -11.45
N GLY A 18 7.73 12.61 -10.14
CA GLY A 18 7.69 13.94 -9.53
C GLY A 18 9.06 14.63 -9.49
N LEU A 19 10.13 13.84 -9.32
CA LEU A 19 11.49 14.33 -9.11
C LEU A 19 12.28 14.57 -10.40
N PHE A 20 12.24 13.63 -11.34
CA PHE A 20 12.98 13.79 -12.59
C PHE A 20 12.29 14.80 -13.51
N SER A 21 13.08 15.55 -14.27
CA SER A 21 12.61 16.40 -15.37
C SER A 21 12.82 15.67 -16.69
N GLY A 22 11.87 15.80 -17.62
CA GLY A 22 11.95 15.19 -18.94
C GLY A 22 10.89 14.10 -19.18
N ASN A 23 11.03 13.41 -20.30
CA ASN A 23 10.10 12.36 -20.72
C ASN A 23 10.55 11.04 -20.11
N ILE A 24 9.80 10.54 -19.13
CA ILE A 24 10.05 9.27 -18.47
C ILE A 24 9.16 8.21 -19.12
N GLU A 25 9.76 7.19 -19.70
CA GLU A 25 9.04 6.03 -20.19
C GLU A 25 8.59 5.17 -19.01
N VAL A 26 7.30 5.20 -18.72
CA VAL A 26 6.69 4.32 -17.73
C VAL A 26 6.25 3.05 -18.45
N PRO A 27 6.73 1.86 -18.03
CA PRO A 27 6.26 0.60 -18.57
C PRO A 27 4.73 0.56 -18.46
N ILE A 28 4.04 0.19 -19.55
CA ILE A 28 2.58 0.02 -19.67
C ILE A 28 1.78 1.32 -19.97
N ILE A 29 2.21 2.51 -19.53
CA ILE A 29 1.45 3.77 -19.73
C ILE A 29 2.03 4.65 -20.86
N GLY A 30 3.31 4.48 -21.17
CA GLY A 30 4.00 5.28 -22.19
C GLY A 30 4.81 6.42 -21.56
N VAL A 31 5.00 7.50 -22.32
CA VAL A 31 5.86 8.62 -21.93
C VAL A 31 5.10 9.58 -21.02
N MET A 32 5.66 9.86 -19.83
CA MET A 32 5.13 10.84 -18.90
C MET A 32 6.12 11.98 -18.69
N GLN A 33 5.61 13.21 -18.66
CA GLN A 33 6.43 14.38 -18.40
C GLN A 33 6.70 14.51 -16.90
N GLY A 34 7.98 14.49 -16.54
CA GLY A 34 8.45 14.70 -15.18
C GLY A 34 8.32 16.16 -14.77
N PHE A 35 7.90 16.39 -13.53
CA PHE A 35 7.48 17.72 -13.04
C PHE A 35 8.59 18.54 -12.36
N ALA A 36 9.76 17.94 -12.10
CA ALA A 36 10.89 18.59 -11.42
C ALA A 36 10.50 19.38 -10.15
N LEU A 37 9.63 18.79 -9.34
CA LEU A 37 9.14 19.44 -8.13
C LEU A 37 10.15 19.26 -6.98
N PRO A 38 10.14 20.17 -5.99
CA PRO A 38 10.95 20.02 -4.79
C PRO A 38 10.68 18.69 -4.08
N VAL A 39 11.75 18.03 -3.62
CA VAL A 39 11.69 16.69 -3.01
C VAL A 39 10.68 16.61 -1.87
N GLU A 40 10.66 17.64 -1.02
CA GLU A 40 9.78 17.75 0.14
C GLU A 40 8.29 17.72 -0.28
N ILE A 41 7.95 18.48 -1.31
CA ILE A 41 6.57 18.57 -1.82
C ILE A 41 6.15 17.23 -2.41
N VAL A 42 7.01 16.61 -3.21
CA VAL A 42 6.75 15.30 -3.83
C VAL A 42 6.56 14.24 -2.76
N PHE A 43 7.46 14.18 -1.78
CA PHE A 43 7.42 13.20 -0.70
C PHE A 43 6.14 13.34 0.13
N ILE A 44 5.85 14.53 0.64
CA ILE A 44 4.68 14.79 1.50
C ILE A 44 3.39 14.47 0.74
N THR A 45 3.28 14.94 -0.50
CA THR A 45 2.07 14.74 -1.31
C THR A 45 1.86 13.26 -1.63
N CYS A 46 2.92 12.53 -1.99
CA CYS A 46 2.83 11.10 -2.31
C CYS A 46 2.50 10.26 -1.08
N VAL A 47 3.17 10.51 0.05
CA VAL A 47 2.91 9.80 1.31
C VAL A 47 1.48 10.04 1.78
N PHE A 48 1.03 11.30 1.78
CA PHE A 48 -0.32 11.65 2.17
C PHE A 48 -1.38 11.01 1.25
N ALA A 49 -1.19 11.09 -0.06
CA ALA A 49 -2.11 10.48 -1.03
C ALA A 49 -2.21 8.96 -0.85
N ASN A 50 -1.09 8.25 -0.64
CA ASN A 50 -1.11 6.80 -0.41
C ASN A 50 -1.70 6.45 0.97
N ALA A 51 -1.41 7.24 2.01
CA ALA A 51 -2.03 7.03 3.31
C ALA A 51 -3.56 7.11 3.23
N MET A 52 -4.09 8.11 2.51
CA MET A 52 -5.52 8.26 2.25
C MET A 52 -6.08 7.16 1.35
N LEU A 53 -5.32 6.73 0.33
CA LEU A 53 -5.69 5.62 -0.53
C LEU A 53 -5.91 4.33 0.28
N GLY A 54 -5.05 4.06 1.26
CA GLY A 54 -5.20 2.89 2.12
C GLY A 54 -6.43 2.91 2.98
N LEU A 55 -6.78 4.10 3.46
CA LEU A 55 -8.00 4.31 4.21
C LEU A 55 -9.23 3.92 3.38
N ILE A 56 -9.29 4.42 2.14
CA ILE A 56 -10.38 4.13 1.20
C ILE A 56 -10.36 2.67 0.77
N ALA A 57 -9.19 2.13 0.44
CA ALA A 57 -9.02 0.75 -0.02
C ALA A 57 -9.47 -0.24 1.05
N TYR A 58 -9.06 -0.07 2.31
CA TYR A 58 -9.48 -0.95 3.40
C TYR A 58 -11.00 -0.93 3.58
N PHE A 59 -11.60 0.27 3.61
CA PHE A 59 -13.05 0.39 3.73
C PHE A 59 -13.79 -0.28 2.56
N PHE A 60 -13.29 -0.09 1.34
CA PHE A 60 -13.87 -0.70 0.14
C PHE A 60 -13.73 -2.23 0.16
N PHE A 61 -12.57 -2.76 0.56
CA PHE A 61 -12.36 -4.20 0.73
C PHE A 61 -13.32 -4.80 1.76
N GLU A 62 -13.53 -4.12 2.89
CA GLU A 62 -14.48 -4.56 3.90
C GLU A 62 -15.90 -4.64 3.34
N LYS A 63 -16.33 -3.63 2.58
CA LYS A 63 -17.65 -3.61 1.91
C LYS A 63 -17.79 -4.69 0.86
N ILE A 64 -16.76 -4.90 0.04
CA ILE A 64 -16.75 -5.96 -0.97
C ILE A 64 -16.91 -7.33 -0.29
N ILE A 65 -16.13 -7.60 0.75
CA ILE A 65 -16.18 -8.87 1.46
C ILE A 65 -17.57 -9.07 2.08
N GLN A 66 -18.12 -8.07 2.77
CA GLN A 66 -19.49 -8.13 3.31
C GLN A 66 -20.53 -8.41 2.22
N PHE A 67 -20.39 -7.82 1.03
CA PHE A 67 -21.26 -8.11 -0.10
C PHE A 67 -21.15 -9.57 -0.56
N PHE A 68 -19.94 -10.11 -0.70
CA PHE A 68 -19.75 -11.52 -1.09
C PHE A 68 -20.22 -12.51 -0.02
N LEU A 69 -20.15 -12.13 1.26
CA LEU A 69 -20.66 -12.93 2.37
C LEU A 69 -22.19 -13.08 2.38
N THR A 70 -22.92 -12.32 1.56
CA THR A 70 -24.36 -12.57 1.35
C THR A 70 -24.64 -13.91 0.65
N ILE A 71 -23.64 -14.47 -0.04
CA ILE A 71 -23.72 -15.77 -0.70
C ILE A 71 -23.35 -16.87 0.30
N LYS A 72 -24.32 -17.72 0.69
CA LYS A 72 -24.15 -18.77 1.72
C LYS A 72 -22.92 -19.68 1.51
N ILE A 73 -22.59 -20.00 0.25
CA ILE A 73 -21.42 -20.83 -0.07
C ILE A 73 -20.12 -20.11 0.29
N VAL A 74 -20.03 -18.82 -0.08
CA VAL A 74 -18.87 -17.97 0.20
C VAL A 74 -18.75 -17.72 1.69
N GLU A 75 -19.87 -17.43 2.37
CA GLU A 75 -19.92 -17.27 3.82
C GLU A 75 -19.38 -18.51 4.54
N LYS A 76 -19.84 -19.71 4.16
CA LYS A 76 -19.38 -20.97 4.76
C LYS A 76 -17.88 -21.17 4.54
N LEU A 77 -17.37 -20.89 3.33
CA LEU A 77 -15.95 -20.99 3.01
C LEU A 77 -15.11 -19.99 3.80
N TYR A 78 -15.55 -18.73 3.85
CA TYR A 78 -14.89 -17.66 4.60
C TYR A 78 -14.82 -17.98 6.09
N ASN A 79 -15.92 -18.45 6.68
CA ASN A 79 -15.95 -18.87 8.08
C ASN A 79 -15.01 -20.06 8.34
N HIS A 80 -14.93 -21.02 7.41
CA HIS A 80 -14.09 -22.20 7.58
C HIS A 80 -12.59 -21.90 7.44
N ILE A 81 -12.22 -20.98 6.53
CA ILE A 81 -10.81 -20.68 6.22
C ILE A 81 -10.36 -19.45 7.00
N ILE A 82 -11.00 -18.31 6.78
CA ILE A 82 -10.55 -17.00 7.29
C ILE A 82 -10.80 -16.90 8.80
N ILE A 83 -12.03 -17.10 9.27
CA ILE A 83 -12.35 -16.98 10.69
C ILE A 83 -11.61 -18.04 11.53
N ARG A 84 -11.48 -19.26 11.01
CA ARG A 84 -10.70 -20.31 11.67
C ARG A 84 -9.20 -19.95 11.74
N GLY A 85 -8.63 -19.48 10.64
CA GLY A 85 -7.23 -19.05 10.56
C GLY A 85 -6.93 -17.87 11.49
N GLN A 86 -7.83 -16.88 11.55
CA GLN A 86 -7.73 -15.74 12.49
C GLN A 86 -7.76 -16.22 13.94
N LYS A 87 -8.64 -17.16 14.30
CA LYS A 87 -8.71 -17.72 15.66
C LYS A 87 -7.44 -18.48 16.02
N GLN A 88 -6.92 -19.30 15.11
CA GLN A 88 -5.70 -20.08 15.33
C GLN A 88 -4.45 -19.20 15.42
N SER A 89 -4.43 -18.09 14.69
CA SER A 89 -3.28 -17.17 14.60
C SER A 89 -3.45 -15.92 15.47
N LYS A 90 -4.43 -15.89 16.38
CA LYS A 90 -4.81 -14.68 17.12
C LYS A 90 -3.63 -14.04 17.85
N GLU A 91 -2.85 -14.82 18.60
CA GLU A 91 -1.69 -14.31 19.34
C GLU A 91 -0.63 -13.72 18.39
N LEU A 92 -0.38 -14.38 17.26
CA LEU A 92 0.56 -13.90 16.24
C LEU A 92 0.07 -12.61 15.58
N ILE A 93 -1.22 -12.53 15.24
CA ILE A 93 -1.82 -11.33 14.64
C ILE A 93 -1.80 -10.16 15.63
N GLU A 94 -2.09 -10.41 16.91
CA GLU A 94 -2.08 -9.36 17.93
C GLU A 94 -0.68 -8.80 18.17
N LYS A 95 0.34 -9.67 18.15
CA LYS A 95 1.75 -9.33 18.40
C LYS A 95 2.46 -8.77 17.17
N TYR A 96 2.27 -9.39 16.00
CA TYR A 96 3.02 -9.11 14.78
C TYR A 96 2.18 -8.51 13.65
N GLY A 97 0.85 -8.55 13.71
CA GLY A 97 0.00 -8.11 12.61
C GLY A 97 0.23 -6.64 12.22
N PHE A 98 0.44 -5.76 13.20
CA PHE A 98 0.76 -4.35 12.95
C PHE A 98 2.12 -4.19 12.24
N TRP A 99 3.19 -4.73 12.83
CA TRP A 99 4.55 -4.55 12.32
C TRP A 99 4.78 -5.32 11.02
N GLY A 100 4.26 -6.54 10.91
CA GLY A 100 4.32 -7.34 9.70
C GLY A 100 3.62 -6.65 8.53
N LEU A 101 2.47 -6.03 8.77
CA LEU A 101 1.77 -5.27 7.75
C LEU A 101 2.51 -3.97 7.39
N ALA A 102 3.02 -3.23 8.38
CA ALA A 102 3.81 -2.03 8.13
C ALA A 102 5.07 -2.33 7.31
N ILE A 103 5.80 -3.40 7.64
CA ILE A 103 6.98 -3.86 6.90
C ILE A 103 6.59 -4.30 5.48
N PHE A 104 5.49 -5.06 5.34
CA PHE A 104 5.00 -5.48 4.02
C PHE A 104 4.72 -4.28 3.10
N ILE A 105 4.10 -3.22 3.63
CA ILE A 105 3.80 -2.00 2.87
C ILE A 105 5.08 -1.17 2.63
N ALA A 106 6.02 -1.18 3.58
CA ALA A 106 7.30 -0.47 3.50
C ALA A 106 8.20 -0.96 2.37
N ILE A 107 8.12 -2.24 2.03
CA ILE A 107 8.92 -2.82 0.95
C ILE A 107 8.44 -2.23 -0.39
N PRO A 108 9.32 -1.59 -1.19
CA PRO A 108 8.92 -0.97 -2.45
C PRO A 108 8.91 -1.97 -3.62
N LEU A 109 8.30 -3.14 -3.45
CA LEU A 109 8.18 -4.16 -4.51
C LEU A 109 6.89 -3.98 -5.33
N PRO A 110 6.88 -4.34 -6.63
CA PRO A 110 5.64 -4.38 -7.40
C PRO A 110 4.65 -5.35 -6.76
N GLY A 111 3.40 -4.91 -6.55
CA GLY A 111 2.35 -5.72 -5.93
C GLY A 111 2.34 -5.76 -4.40
N SER A 112 3.46 -5.45 -3.72
CA SER A 112 3.39 -5.02 -2.31
C SER A 112 2.78 -3.62 -2.28
N GLY A 113 2.08 -3.19 -1.23
CA GLY A 113 1.48 -1.86 -1.29
C GLY A 113 0.29 -1.64 -0.39
N THR A 114 -0.25 -0.45 -0.53
CA THR A 114 -1.38 0.00 0.25
C THR A 114 -2.65 -0.79 -0.09
N TRP A 115 -2.87 -1.10 -1.38
CA TRP A 115 -4.02 -1.90 -1.83
C TRP A 115 -3.95 -3.35 -1.35
N THR A 116 -2.81 -4.01 -1.56
CA THR A 116 -2.63 -5.41 -1.13
C THR A 116 -2.51 -5.52 0.38
N GLY A 117 -1.90 -4.53 1.03
CA GLY A 117 -1.88 -4.37 2.47
C GLY A 117 -3.30 -4.24 3.04
N ALA A 118 -4.19 -3.48 2.41
CA ALA A 118 -5.59 -3.36 2.83
C ALA A 118 -6.32 -4.71 2.77
N ALA A 119 -6.13 -5.49 1.70
CA ALA A 119 -6.69 -6.83 1.57
C ALA A 119 -6.15 -7.77 2.65
N ILE A 120 -4.82 -7.82 2.85
CA ILE A 120 -4.17 -8.64 3.87
C ILE A 120 -4.64 -8.24 5.27
N GLY A 121 -4.67 -6.94 5.57
CA GLY A 121 -5.13 -6.42 6.85
C GLY A 121 -6.57 -6.82 7.14
N ASN A 122 -7.45 -6.78 6.14
CA ASN A 122 -8.83 -7.23 6.28
C ASN A 122 -8.92 -8.74 6.55
N PHE A 123 -8.18 -9.57 5.79
CA PHE A 123 -8.15 -11.02 6.00
C PHE A 123 -7.53 -11.44 7.33
N LEU A 124 -6.54 -10.68 7.83
CA LEU A 124 -5.98 -10.88 9.17
C LEU A 124 -6.91 -10.36 10.27
N GLY A 125 -8.00 -9.66 9.94
CA GLY A 125 -8.92 -9.08 10.91
C GLY A 125 -8.30 -7.93 11.70
N ILE A 126 -7.29 -7.24 11.13
CA ILE A 126 -6.67 -6.09 11.75
C ILE A 126 -7.64 -4.91 11.66
N GLY A 127 -8.13 -4.42 12.80
CA GLY A 127 -9.06 -3.31 12.82
C GLY A 127 -8.57 -2.05 12.10
N TYR A 128 -9.50 -1.31 11.50
CA TYR A 128 -9.28 -0.13 10.65
C TYR A 128 -8.23 0.86 11.20
N LYS A 129 -8.28 1.19 12.49
CA LYS A 129 -7.32 2.12 13.12
C LYS A 129 -5.89 1.57 13.13
N ARG A 130 -5.73 0.29 13.48
CA ARG A 130 -4.42 -0.39 13.48
C ARG A 130 -3.89 -0.51 12.06
N PHE A 131 -4.76 -0.85 11.11
CA PHE A 131 -4.41 -0.88 9.68
C PHE A 131 -3.91 0.48 9.20
N PHE A 132 -4.66 1.55 9.47
CA PHE A 132 -4.30 2.90 9.02
C PHE A 132 -2.94 3.35 9.57
N LEU A 133 -2.67 3.10 10.85
CA LEU A 133 -1.38 3.41 11.46
C LEU A 133 -0.25 2.58 10.84
N ALA A 134 -0.47 1.29 10.60
CA ALA A 134 0.52 0.42 9.94
C ALA A 134 0.80 0.88 8.51
N ASN A 135 -0.26 1.27 7.78
CA ASN A 135 -0.16 1.81 6.43
C ASN A 135 0.62 3.12 6.40
N LEU A 136 0.34 4.05 7.32
CA LEU A 136 1.04 5.33 7.39
C LEU A 136 2.54 5.13 7.67
N VAL A 137 2.89 4.24 8.60
CA VAL A 137 4.30 3.89 8.88
C VAL A 137 4.94 3.26 7.64
N GLY A 138 4.29 2.26 7.04
CA GLY A 138 4.80 1.56 5.87
C GLY A 138 5.03 2.49 4.68
N VAL A 139 4.02 3.28 4.31
CA VAL A 139 4.07 4.22 3.19
C VAL A 139 5.15 5.28 3.39
N THR A 140 5.36 5.75 4.63
CA THR A 140 6.42 6.72 4.93
C THR A 140 7.80 6.10 4.73
N ILE A 141 8.01 4.87 5.22
CA ILE A 141 9.28 4.14 5.04
C ILE A 141 9.52 3.84 3.55
N ALA A 142 8.50 3.34 2.85
CA ALA A 142 8.57 3.09 1.41
C ALA A 142 8.94 4.35 0.64
N GLY A 143 8.34 5.50 0.99
CA GLY A 143 8.67 6.77 0.37
C GLY A 143 10.09 7.22 0.65
N ALA A 144 10.60 7.00 1.86
CA ALA A 144 11.97 7.37 2.20
C ALA A 144 12.97 6.54 1.38
N ILE A 145 12.72 5.21 1.29
CA ILE A 145 13.54 4.29 0.50
C ILE A 145 13.51 4.67 -0.99
N VAL A 146 12.33 4.85 -1.57
CA VAL A 146 12.18 5.20 -2.99
C VAL A 146 12.82 6.55 -3.29
N THR A 147 12.63 7.55 -2.42
CA THR A 147 13.26 8.86 -2.58
C THR A 147 14.78 8.75 -2.55
N ALA A 148 15.34 7.99 -1.60
CA ALA A 148 16.78 7.78 -1.50
C ALA A 148 17.36 7.08 -2.74
N ILE A 149 16.69 6.03 -3.23
CA ILE A 149 17.07 5.35 -4.48
C ILE A 149 17.01 6.31 -5.67
N THR A 150 15.94 7.11 -5.76
CA THR A 150 15.72 8.06 -6.87
C THR A 150 16.77 9.16 -6.90
N LEU A 151 17.18 9.67 -5.74
CA LEU A 151 18.24 10.68 -5.61
C LEU A 151 19.65 10.12 -5.84
N GLY A 152 19.78 8.81 -6.12
CA GLY A 152 21.07 8.19 -6.40
C GLY A 152 21.94 7.96 -5.16
N LEU A 153 21.37 7.93 -3.95
CA LEU A 153 22.13 7.60 -2.74
C LEU A 153 22.71 6.18 -2.77
N PHE A 154 22.18 5.29 -3.63
CA PHE A 154 22.69 3.93 -3.83
C PHE A 154 23.55 3.75 -5.10
N THR A 155 23.71 4.78 -5.94
CA THR A 155 24.61 4.71 -7.12
C THR A 155 26.07 5.06 -6.81
N PHE A 156 26.38 5.38 -5.54
CA PHE A 156 27.74 5.69 -5.07
C PHE A 156 28.39 4.57 -4.23
N ILE A 157 27.84 3.35 -4.25
CA ILE A 157 28.46 2.15 -3.67
C ILE A 157 28.83 1.17 -4.78
#